data_AF-A0A6L5Z0T9-F1
#
_entry.id   AF-A0A6L5Z0T9-F1
#
_cell.length_a   1.000
_cell.length_b   1.000
_cell.length_c   1.000
_cell.angle_alpha   90.00
_cell.angle_beta   90.00
_cell.angle_gamma   90.00
#
_symmetry.space_group_name_H-M   'P 1'
#
loop_
_entity.id
_entity.type
_entity.pdbx_description
1 polymer ?
#
loop_
_entity_poly.entity_id
_entity_poly.type
_entity_poly.pdbx_seq_one_letter_code
_entity_poly.pdbx_strand_id
1 'polypeptide(L)'
;MTDTDTDSPGPGRAHDGAAARRLRREKVARRGFAFVHINKCGGRSVEHALGLPKFHADAQRLRKLHGARRWARIYSFSVVRNPFTRVVSLYRYRLRAGRLGDPAAPMPFAEFVARAFRDHDPAVRDGRSMFRPAFDWLHDPGGNLLVREAFRLEELPRHWDHILAQVGGGDPLPHRNADPDPVPAAQIYDDISRATVADAFAADLDTWQYRFPA
;
A
#
# COMPACT_ATOMS: atom_id res chain seq x y z
N MET A 1 10.17 12.47 19.94
CA MET A 1 9.49 11.18 19.67
C MET A 1 10.15 10.52 18.48
N THR A 2 11.19 9.76 18.75
CA THR A 2 11.90 8.91 17.81
C THR A 2 11.12 7.62 17.68
N ASP A 3 10.60 7.31 16.49
CA ASP A 3 10.27 5.92 16.21
C ASP A 3 10.53 5.56 14.74
N THR A 4 11.28 4.49 14.60
CA THR A 4 11.88 3.98 13.38
C THR A 4 10.83 3.27 12.56
N ASP A 5 10.27 3.96 11.57
CA ASP A 5 9.55 3.36 10.46
C ASP A 5 10.56 2.66 9.53
N THR A 6 11.13 1.57 10.04
CA THR A 6 11.75 0.53 9.24
C THR A 6 10.69 -0.55 9.08
N ASP A 7 10.16 -0.66 7.87
CA ASP A 7 9.50 -1.87 7.36
C ASP A 7 10.43 -3.04 7.73
N SER A 8 10.14 -3.71 8.86
CA SER A 8 10.98 -4.79 9.36
C SER A 8 11.06 -5.83 8.26
N PRO A 9 12.26 -6.13 7.74
CA PRO A 9 12.37 -7.09 6.68
C PRO A 9 11.79 -8.44 7.15
N GLY A 10 11.12 -9.16 6.24
CA GLY A 10 10.85 -10.58 6.43
C GLY A 10 12.14 -11.32 6.82
N PRO A 11 12.07 -12.48 7.50
CA PRO A 11 13.25 -13.24 7.86
C PRO A 11 14.14 -13.44 6.61
N GLY A 12 15.41 -13.02 6.67
CA GLY A 12 16.38 -13.14 5.58
C GLY A 12 16.69 -11.88 4.75
N ARG A 13 16.21 -10.68 5.11
CA ARG A 13 16.62 -9.42 4.44
C ARG A 13 17.39 -8.51 5.40
N ALA A 14 18.61 -8.11 5.03
CA ALA A 14 19.42 -7.20 5.83
C ALA A 14 18.74 -5.83 6.00
N HIS A 15 18.84 -5.24 7.19
CA HIS A 15 18.48 -3.83 7.40
C HIS A 15 19.45 -2.93 6.64
N ASP A 16 18.93 -2.04 5.82
CA ASP A 16 19.77 -1.02 5.16
C ASP A 16 20.40 -0.09 6.18
N GLY A 17 21.71 0.14 6.11
CA GLY A 17 22.44 1.06 6.99
C GLY A 17 21.91 2.50 6.94
N ALA A 18 22.22 3.30 7.97
CA ALA A 18 21.73 4.69 8.10
C ALA A 18 22.06 5.56 6.87
N ALA A 19 23.25 5.39 6.28
CA ALA A 19 23.67 6.07 5.06
C ALA A 19 22.77 5.72 3.86
N ALA A 20 22.45 4.45 3.64
CA ALA A 20 21.56 4.02 2.56
C ALA A 20 20.14 4.58 2.75
N ARG A 21 19.64 4.65 3.99
CA ARG A 21 18.35 5.29 4.29
C ARG A 21 18.35 6.79 3.98
N ARG A 22 19.44 7.51 4.28
CA ARG A 22 19.61 8.92 3.95
C ARG A 22 19.61 9.15 2.45
N LEU A 23 20.40 8.37 1.70
CA LEU A 23 20.48 8.47 0.23
C LEU A 23 19.11 8.24 -0.44
N ARG A 24 18.32 7.26 0.03
CA ARG A 24 16.96 7.05 -0.47
C ARG A 24 16.04 8.25 -0.21
N ARG A 25 16.08 8.80 1.00
CA ARG A 25 15.29 10.00 1.36
C ARG A 25 15.66 11.18 0.46
N GLU A 26 16.94 11.42 0.20
CA GLU A 26 17.40 12.48 -0.70
C GLU A 26 16.99 12.24 -2.15
N LYS A 27 17.02 10.99 -2.63
CA LYS A 27 16.55 10.64 -3.97
C LYS A 27 15.06 10.93 -4.11
N VAL A 28 14.24 10.57 -3.13
CA VAL A 28 12.80 10.88 -3.10
C VAL A 28 12.57 12.39 -3.03
N ALA A 29 13.20 13.07 -2.07
CA ALA A 29 13.03 14.50 -1.85
C ALA A 29 13.40 15.35 -3.07
N ARG A 30 14.32 14.91 -3.93
CA ARG A 30 14.73 15.66 -5.15
C ARG A 30 13.82 15.45 -6.36
N ARG A 31 12.92 14.45 -6.37
CA ARG A 31 12.02 14.19 -7.50
C ARG A 31 11.05 15.35 -7.74
N GLY A 32 10.79 15.68 -9.00
CA GLY A 32 9.81 16.71 -9.42
C GLY A 32 8.35 16.33 -9.21
N PHE A 33 8.10 15.15 -8.64
CA PHE A 33 6.80 14.62 -8.27
C PHE A 33 6.92 13.77 -6.99
N ALA A 34 5.80 13.37 -6.41
CA ALA A 34 5.75 12.46 -5.27
C ALA A 34 4.75 11.31 -5.51
N PHE A 35 5.16 10.10 -5.16
CA PHE A 35 4.29 8.92 -5.19
C PHE A 35 4.17 8.35 -3.77
N VAL A 36 2.96 8.32 -3.23
CA VAL A 36 2.66 7.67 -1.94
C VAL A 36 2.43 6.18 -2.20
N HIS A 37 3.43 5.34 -1.90
CA HIS A 37 3.31 3.89 -2.04
C HIS A 37 2.58 3.28 -0.84
N ILE A 38 1.32 2.92 -1.05
CA ILE A 38 0.51 2.15 -0.10
C ILE A 38 0.74 0.65 -0.30
N ASN A 39 1.06 -0.06 0.77
CA ASN A 39 1.30 -1.49 0.72
C ASN A 39 0.13 -2.23 0.06
N LYS A 40 0.46 -3.14 -0.85
CA LYS A 40 -0.48 -4.06 -1.53
C LYS A 40 -1.40 -3.40 -2.56
N CYS A 41 -1.15 -2.14 -2.93
CA CYS A 41 -1.86 -1.41 -4.00
C CYS A 41 -1.06 -1.32 -5.31
N GLY A 42 -0.21 -2.32 -5.62
CA GLY A 42 0.54 -2.35 -6.89
C GLY A 42 1.73 -1.38 -6.99
N GLY A 43 2.11 -0.72 -5.88
CA GLY A 43 3.15 0.32 -5.90
C GLY A 43 4.52 -0.13 -6.40
N ARG A 44 4.89 -1.41 -6.30
CA ARG A 44 6.14 -1.93 -6.90
C ARG A 44 6.20 -1.78 -8.41
N SER A 45 5.06 -1.91 -9.10
CA SER A 45 4.99 -1.75 -10.56
C SER A 45 5.18 -0.28 -10.94
N VAL A 46 4.57 0.63 -10.18
CA VAL A 46 4.75 2.08 -10.34
C VAL A 46 6.19 2.50 -10.03
N GLU A 47 6.76 2.00 -8.93
CA GLU A 47 8.15 2.28 -8.55
C GLU A 47 9.14 1.85 -9.64
N HIS A 48 8.94 0.66 -10.19
CA HIS A 48 9.75 0.17 -11.31
C HIS A 48 9.63 1.08 -12.52
N ALA A 49 8.40 1.34 -12.98
CA ALA A 49 8.16 2.13 -14.19
C ALA A 49 8.64 3.58 -14.09
N LEU A 50 8.73 4.14 -12.89
CA LEU A 50 9.20 5.51 -12.65
C LEU A 50 10.65 5.60 -12.11
N GLY A 51 11.34 4.46 -11.99
CA GLY A 51 12.70 4.39 -11.44
C GLY A 51 12.82 4.89 -9.99
N LEU A 52 11.77 4.73 -9.19
CA LEU A 52 11.73 5.16 -7.79
C LEU A 52 12.35 4.12 -6.87
N PRO A 53 13.06 4.54 -5.80
CA PRO A 53 13.46 3.61 -4.76
C PRO A 53 12.23 3.17 -3.95
N LYS A 54 12.26 1.95 -3.41
CA LYS A 54 11.23 1.49 -2.47
C LYS A 54 11.20 2.40 -1.24
N PHE A 55 10.08 3.09 -1.01
CA PHE A 55 9.94 4.01 0.12
C PHE A 55 8.49 4.08 0.60
N HIS A 56 8.20 3.47 1.75
CA HIS A 56 6.89 3.55 2.38
C HIS A 56 6.85 4.76 3.32
N ALA A 57 6.01 5.73 2.97
CA ALA A 57 5.69 6.88 3.79
C ALA A 57 4.29 7.38 3.40
N ASP A 58 3.50 7.80 4.38
CA ASP A 58 2.23 8.47 4.11
C ASP A 58 2.43 9.86 3.47
N ALA A 59 1.32 10.42 2.98
CA ALA A 59 1.32 11.71 2.30
C ALA A 59 1.82 12.84 3.22
N GLN A 60 1.50 12.81 4.52
CA GLN A 60 1.98 13.81 5.48
C GLN A 60 3.50 13.80 5.60
N ARG A 61 4.11 12.61 5.66
CA ARG A 61 5.56 12.45 5.76
C ARG A 61 6.26 12.83 4.47
N LEU A 62 5.73 12.48 3.31
CA LEU A 62 6.28 12.95 2.04
C LEU A 62 6.13 14.47 1.88
N ARG A 63 5.01 15.05 2.28
CA ARG A 63 4.82 16.51 2.31
C ARG A 63 5.87 17.20 3.19
N LYS A 64 6.16 16.65 4.37
CA LYS A 64 7.25 17.13 5.24
C LYS A 64 8.62 16.99 4.58
N LEU A 65 8.89 15.86 3.94
CA LEU A 65 10.16 15.58 3.28
C LEU A 65 10.44 16.53 2.08
N HIS A 66 9.42 16.83 1.28
CA HIS A 66 9.54 17.74 0.14
C HIS A 66 9.47 19.22 0.57
N GLY A 67 8.88 19.51 1.73
CA GLY A 67 8.54 20.85 2.19
C GLY A 67 7.24 21.37 1.59
N ALA A 68 6.40 22.02 2.40
CA ALA A 68 5.02 22.39 2.02
C ALA A 68 4.93 23.23 0.73
N ARG A 69 5.80 24.25 0.59
CA ARG A 69 5.84 25.11 -0.61
C ARG A 69 6.14 24.33 -1.89
N ARG A 70 7.02 23.33 -1.82
CA ARG A 70 7.39 22.52 -2.97
C ARG A 70 6.32 21.46 -3.25
N TRP A 71 5.79 20.82 -2.21
CA TRP A 71 4.68 19.88 -2.31
C TRP A 71 3.49 20.46 -3.08
N ALA A 72 3.12 21.70 -2.78
CA ALA A 72 2.02 22.39 -3.48
C ALA A 72 2.26 22.54 -5.00
N ARG A 73 3.51 22.63 -5.45
CA ARG A 73 3.86 22.85 -6.87
C ARG A 73 4.09 21.56 -7.66
N ILE A 74 4.58 20.52 -7.01
CA ILE A 74 4.85 19.25 -7.68
C ILE A 74 3.58 18.42 -7.84
N TYR A 75 3.55 17.58 -8.86
CA TYR A 75 2.54 16.55 -8.97
C TYR A 75 2.71 15.52 -7.85
N SER A 76 1.63 15.15 -7.16
CA SER A 76 1.65 14.10 -6.15
C SER A 76 0.48 13.16 -6.35
N PHE A 77 0.73 11.87 -6.29
CA PHE A 77 -0.32 10.88 -6.51
C PHE A 77 -0.13 9.62 -5.67
N SER A 78 -1.17 8.77 -5.65
CA SER A 78 -1.12 7.45 -5.07
C SER A 78 -1.93 6.45 -5.90
N VAL A 79 -1.74 5.17 -5.60
CA VAL A 79 -2.58 4.09 -6.11
C VAL A 79 -3.24 3.41 -4.92
N VAL A 80 -4.56 3.30 -4.98
CA VAL A 80 -5.41 2.60 -4.01
C VAL A 80 -5.94 1.32 -4.65
N ARG A 81 -6.48 0.41 -3.86
CA ARG A 81 -6.98 -0.88 -4.35
C ARG A 81 -8.24 -1.26 -3.59
N ASN A 82 -9.15 -2.00 -4.22
CA ASN A 82 -10.30 -2.54 -3.52
C ASN A 82 -9.87 -3.25 -2.22
N PRO A 83 -10.39 -2.84 -1.03
CA PRO A 83 -9.95 -3.37 0.26
C PRO A 83 -10.00 -4.90 0.37
N PHE A 84 -11.03 -5.53 -0.16
CA PHE A 84 -11.20 -6.98 -0.11
C PHE A 84 -10.09 -7.71 -0.88
N THR A 85 -9.75 -7.22 -2.08
CA THR A 85 -8.67 -7.78 -2.89
C THR A 85 -7.28 -7.45 -2.31
N ARG A 86 -7.15 -6.29 -1.65
CA ARG A 86 -5.92 -5.88 -0.95
C ARG A 86 -5.62 -6.79 0.23
N VAL A 87 -6.62 -7.14 1.04
CA VAL A 87 -6.48 -8.05 2.20
C VAL A 87 -6.13 -9.47 1.77
N VAL A 88 -6.75 -9.99 0.70
CA VAL A 88 -6.34 -11.29 0.11
C VAL A 88 -4.87 -11.26 -0.34
N SER A 89 -4.45 -10.17 -1.00
CA SER A 89 -3.06 -10.02 -1.42
C SER A 89 -2.09 -9.92 -0.24
N LEU A 90 -2.53 -9.32 0.87
CA LEU A 90 -1.77 -9.25 2.12
C LEU A 90 -1.62 -10.64 2.75
N TYR A 91 -2.72 -11.38 2.88
CA TYR A 91 -2.73 -12.75 3.39
C TYR A 91 -1.77 -13.65 2.60
N ARG A 92 -1.92 -13.71 1.26
CA ARG A 92 -1.02 -14.46 0.37
C ARG A 92 0.45 -14.05 0.51
N TYR A 93 0.71 -12.76 0.70
CA TYR A 93 2.07 -12.28 0.93
C TYR A 93 2.64 -12.79 2.25
N ARG A 94 1.86 -12.78 3.34
CA ARG A 94 2.31 -13.28 4.65
C ARG A 94 2.47 -14.80 4.66
N LEU A 95 1.60 -15.55 3.96
CA LEU A 95 1.77 -16.98 3.73
C LEU A 95 3.13 -17.28 3.09
N ARG A 96 3.44 -16.63 1.96
CA ARG A 96 4.72 -16.80 1.26
C ARG A 96 5.93 -16.36 2.09
N ALA A 97 5.73 -15.47 3.06
CA ALA A 97 6.77 -15.02 3.96
C ALA A 97 6.94 -15.92 5.20
N GLY A 98 6.17 -17.01 5.33
CA GLY A 98 6.19 -17.90 6.51
C GLY A 98 5.72 -17.20 7.79
N ARG A 99 4.85 -16.19 7.66
CA ARG A 99 4.41 -15.32 8.78
C ARG A 99 3.05 -15.68 9.36
N LEU A 100 2.49 -16.82 8.97
CA LEU A 100 1.13 -17.25 9.32
C LEU A 100 1.13 -18.71 9.78
N GLY A 101 2.11 -19.09 10.60
CA GLY A 101 2.25 -20.45 11.11
C GLY A 101 3.09 -21.37 10.21
N ASP A 102 2.92 -22.67 10.40
CA ASP A 102 3.62 -23.72 9.65
C ASP A 102 3.21 -23.68 8.17
N PRO A 103 4.15 -23.66 7.21
CA PRO A 103 3.84 -23.78 5.79
C PRO A 103 3.00 -25.01 5.40
N ALA A 104 3.09 -26.11 6.15
CA ALA A 104 2.29 -27.32 5.93
C ALA A 104 0.85 -27.20 6.46
N ALA A 105 0.61 -26.30 7.41
CA ALA A 105 -0.71 -26.04 8.01
C ALA A 105 -0.82 -24.55 8.35
N PRO A 106 -0.92 -23.68 7.33
CA PRO A 106 -0.96 -22.24 7.55
C PRO A 106 -2.27 -21.82 8.21
N MET A 107 -2.24 -20.70 8.93
CA MET A 107 -3.41 -20.03 9.49
C MET A 107 -4.46 -19.79 8.41
N PRO A 108 -5.72 -20.24 8.60
CA PRO A 108 -6.80 -19.99 7.66
C PRO A 108 -7.08 -18.49 7.44
N PHE A 109 -7.63 -18.15 6.27
CA PHE A 109 -7.90 -16.76 5.92
C PHE A 109 -8.85 -16.04 6.90
N ALA A 110 -9.94 -16.70 7.30
CA ALA A 110 -10.90 -16.11 8.23
C ALA A 110 -10.26 -15.83 9.60
N GLU A 111 -9.42 -16.74 10.10
CA GLU A 111 -8.67 -16.53 11.34
C GLU A 111 -7.69 -15.35 11.20
N PHE A 112 -6.94 -15.30 10.08
CA PHE A 112 -6.07 -14.17 9.78
C PHE A 112 -6.84 -12.84 9.80
N VAL A 113 -8.01 -12.79 9.17
CA VAL A 113 -8.83 -11.57 9.13
C VAL A 113 -9.30 -11.18 10.54
N ALA A 114 -9.80 -12.12 11.33
CA ALA A 114 -10.23 -11.86 12.70
C ALA A 114 -9.07 -11.30 13.53
N ARG A 115 -7.94 -12.02 13.60
CA ARG A 115 -6.79 -11.60 14.41
C ARG A 115 -6.18 -10.29 13.92
N ALA A 116 -6.08 -10.10 12.61
CA ALA A 116 -5.46 -8.90 12.05
C ALA A 116 -6.35 -7.67 12.13
N PHE A 117 -7.66 -7.76 11.89
CA PHE A 117 -8.51 -6.58 11.69
C PHE A 117 -9.57 -6.37 12.76
N ARG A 118 -9.98 -7.43 13.49
CA ARG A 118 -10.90 -7.34 14.63
C ARG A 118 -10.14 -7.24 15.94
N ASP A 119 -9.24 -8.18 16.20
CA ASP A 119 -8.59 -8.31 17.49
C ASP A 119 -7.32 -7.46 17.60
N HIS A 120 -6.84 -6.95 16.46
CA HIS A 120 -5.60 -6.19 16.33
C HIS A 120 -4.38 -6.90 16.94
N ASP A 121 -4.33 -8.23 16.82
CA ASP A 121 -3.32 -9.07 17.45
C ASP A 121 -1.90 -8.68 17.00
N PRO A 122 -1.01 -8.26 17.92
CA PRO A 122 0.34 -7.84 17.60
C PRO A 122 1.21 -8.97 17.03
N ALA A 123 0.90 -10.24 17.30
CA ALA A 123 1.61 -11.38 16.72
C ALA A 123 1.34 -11.52 15.21
N VAL A 124 0.17 -11.06 14.75
CA VAL A 124 -0.19 -11.02 13.32
C VAL A 124 0.19 -9.66 12.70
N ARG A 125 0.10 -8.57 13.47
CA ARG A 125 0.34 -7.18 13.04
C ARG A 125 1.76 -6.67 13.33
N ASP A 126 2.77 -7.34 12.79
CA ASP A 126 4.20 -6.97 12.95
C ASP A 126 4.67 -5.72 12.17
N GLY A 127 3.81 -5.13 11.33
CA GLY A 127 4.09 -3.91 10.57
C GLY A 127 2.86 -3.00 10.48
N ARG A 128 2.74 -2.05 11.43
CA ARG A 128 1.53 -1.24 11.64
C ARG A 128 0.98 -0.59 10.37
N SER A 129 1.85 -0.14 9.46
CA SER A 129 1.44 0.58 8.25
C SER A 129 0.75 -0.29 7.21
N MET A 130 1.11 -1.57 7.10
CA MET A 130 0.60 -2.47 6.06
C MET A 130 -0.89 -2.80 6.22
N PHE A 131 -1.41 -2.73 7.44
CA PHE A 131 -2.80 -3.00 7.81
C PHE A 131 -3.69 -1.75 7.86
N ARG A 132 -3.12 -0.54 7.68
CA ARG A 132 -3.90 0.71 7.68
C ARG A 132 -4.74 0.84 6.41
N PRO A 133 -5.97 1.37 6.49
CA PRO A 133 -6.74 1.83 5.33
C PRO A 133 -5.97 2.84 4.49
N ALA A 134 -6.19 2.86 3.17
CA ALA A 134 -5.59 3.85 2.29
C ALA A 134 -5.97 5.29 2.67
N PHE A 135 -7.15 5.48 3.24
CA PHE A 135 -7.62 6.75 3.79
C PHE A 135 -6.57 7.36 4.74
N ASP A 136 -6.10 6.58 5.72
CA ASP A 136 -5.10 7.01 6.70
C ASP A 136 -3.75 7.39 6.09
N TRP A 137 -3.41 6.86 4.92
CA TRP A 137 -2.16 7.18 4.23
C TRP A 137 -2.23 8.50 3.47
N LEU A 138 -3.44 8.92 3.08
CA LEU A 138 -3.63 9.97 2.09
C LEU A 138 -4.36 11.20 2.62
N HIS A 139 -5.01 11.12 3.78
CA HIS A 139 -5.79 12.23 4.32
C HIS A 139 -5.10 12.90 5.53
N ASP A 140 -5.43 14.16 5.75
CA ASP A 140 -5.15 14.83 7.02
C ASP A 140 -6.23 14.54 8.07
N PRO A 141 -6.06 14.96 9.34
CA PRO A 141 -7.07 14.75 10.37
C PRO A 141 -8.42 15.43 10.08
N GLY A 142 -8.48 16.38 9.16
CA GLY A 142 -9.71 17.02 8.71
C GLY A 142 -10.40 16.29 7.55
N GLY A 143 -9.84 15.17 7.09
CA GLY A 143 -10.39 14.40 5.98
C GLY A 143 -10.05 14.97 4.60
N ASN A 144 -9.07 15.86 4.49
CA ASN A 144 -8.64 16.40 3.19
C ASN A 144 -7.61 15.48 2.53
N LEU A 145 -7.82 15.15 1.26
CA LEU A 145 -6.84 14.41 0.47
C LEU A 145 -5.57 15.25 0.28
N LEU A 146 -4.41 14.68 0.63
CA LEU A 146 -3.12 15.37 0.65
C LEU A 146 -2.31 15.23 -0.64
N VAL A 147 -2.64 14.24 -1.46
CA VAL A 147 -2.08 14.07 -2.81
C VAL A 147 -2.99 14.77 -3.82
N ARG A 148 -2.47 15.11 -5.00
CA ARG A 148 -3.29 15.69 -6.07
C ARG A 148 -4.32 14.69 -6.60
N GLU A 149 -3.91 13.44 -6.78
CA GLU A 149 -4.77 12.40 -7.33
C GLU A 149 -4.52 11.03 -6.68
N ALA A 150 -5.56 10.21 -6.60
CA ALA A 150 -5.46 8.81 -6.18
C ALA A 150 -6.20 7.93 -7.18
N PHE A 151 -5.51 6.95 -7.75
CA PHE A 151 -6.05 6.09 -8.80
C PHE A 151 -6.37 4.70 -8.26
N ARG A 152 -7.49 4.12 -8.67
CA ARG A 152 -7.78 2.71 -8.40
C ARG A 152 -6.82 1.83 -9.19
N LEU A 153 -6.22 0.84 -8.55
CA LEU A 153 -5.28 -0.09 -9.18
C LEU A 153 -5.92 -0.80 -10.38
N GLU A 154 -7.20 -1.10 -10.26
CA GLU A 154 -8.04 -1.77 -11.25
C GLU A 154 -8.20 -0.93 -12.53
N GLU A 155 -8.07 0.39 -12.43
CA GLU A 155 -8.21 1.35 -13.52
C GLU A 155 -6.84 1.96 -13.93
N LEU A 156 -5.78 1.66 -13.20
CA LEU A 156 -4.46 2.26 -13.36
C LEU A 156 -3.92 2.21 -14.81
N PRO A 157 -4.06 1.11 -15.59
CA PRO A 157 -3.64 1.10 -16.98
C PRO A 157 -4.27 2.21 -17.84
N ARG A 158 -5.53 2.58 -17.56
CA ARG A 158 -6.24 3.65 -18.29
C ARG A 158 -5.74 5.05 -17.94
N HIS A 159 -5.14 5.22 -16.77
CA HIS A 159 -4.62 6.49 -16.28
C HIS A 159 -3.12 6.65 -16.48
N TRP A 160 -2.43 5.63 -17.00
CA TRP A 160 -0.97 5.62 -16.99
C TRP A 160 -0.37 6.73 -17.86
N ASP A 161 -0.90 6.95 -19.06
CA ASP A 161 -0.40 8.00 -19.95
C ASP A 161 -0.56 9.40 -19.33
N HIS A 162 -1.68 9.63 -18.63
CA HIS A 162 -1.88 10.86 -17.85
C HIS A 162 -0.82 11.01 -16.75
N ILE A 163 -0.56 9.95 -15.98
CA ILE A 163 0.48 9.97 -14.94
C ILE A 163 1.85 10.28 -15.56
N LEU A 164 2.23 9.61 -16.65
CA LEU A 164 3.51 9.84 -17.35
C LEU A 164 3.66 11.29 -17.81
N ALA A 165 2.60 11.90 -18.34
CA ALA A 165 2.58 13.30 -18.73
C ALA A 165 2.83 14.24 -17.53
N GLN A 166 2.23 13.95 -16.37
CA GLN A 166 2.39 14.76 -15.16
C GLN A 166 3.78 14.62 -14.51
N VAL A 167 4.39 13.43 -14.59
CA VAL A 167 5.70 13.17 -13.95
C VAL A 167 6.90 13.45 -14.87
N GLY A 168 6.66 13.73 -16.15
CA GLY A 168 7.69 14.03 -17.15
C GLY A 168 8.36 12.80 -17.77
N GLY A 169 7.65 11.67 -17.84
CA GLY A 169 8.09 10.43 -18.47
C GLY A 169 8.33 9.25 -17.52
N GLY A 170 8.58 8.08 -18.12
CA GLY A 170 8.72 6.80 -17.44
C GLY A 170 8.51 5.64 -18.42
N ASP A 171 8.65 4.42 -17.93
CA ASP A 171 8.42 3.21 -18.72
C ASP A 171 6.91 2.86 -18.76
N PRO A 172 6.48 2.02 -19.72
CA PRO A 172 5.16 1.42 -19.69
C PRO A 172 4.93 0.65 -18.38
N LEU A 173 3.68 0.61 -17.89
CA LEU A 173 3.37 -0.25 -16.75
C LEU A 173 3.71 -1.69 -17.11
N PRO A 174 4.50 -2.38 -16.27
CA PRO A 174 4.72 -3.80 -16.50
C PRO A 174 3.38 -4.53 -16.37
N HIS A 175 3.06 -5.38 -17.36
CA HIS A 175 1.93 -6.33 -17.32
C HIS A 175 2.12 -7.46 -16.28
N ARG A 176 2.75 -7.15 -15.15
CA ARG A 176 2.96 -8.05 -14.03
C ARG A 176 2.09 -7.59 -12.88
N ASN A 177 0.86 -8.11 -12.82
CA ASN A 177 0.07 -8.25 -11.58
C ASN A 177 -1.16 -9.13 -11.85
N ALA A 178 -0.93 -10.39 -12.26
CA ALA A 178 -1.82 -11.46 -11.83
C ALA A 178 -1.10 -12.14 -10.65
N ASP A 179 -1.71 -12.21 -9.47
CA ASP A 179 -1.30 -13.26 -8.52
C ASP A 179 -1.41 -14.57 -9.32
N PRO A 180 -0.39 -15.44 -9.35
CA PRO A 180 -0.46 -16.69 -10.11
C PRO A 180 -1.57 -17.63 -9.60
N ASP A 181 -2.16 -17.30 -8.46
CA ASP A 181 -3.29 -17.96 -7.85
C ASP A 181 -4.62 -17.27 -8.28
N PRO A 182 -5.42 -17.91 -9.15
CA PRO A 182 -6.55 -17.30 -9.83
C PRO A 182 -7.82 -17.22 -8.97
N VAL A 183 -7.82 -17.76 -7.73
CA VAL A 183 -9.03 -17.75 -6.91
C VAL A 183 -9.49 -16.30 -6.70
N PRO A 184 -10.67 -15.93 -7.21
CA PRO A 184 -11.23 -14.60 -7.03
C PRO A 184 -11.36 -14.29 -5.55
N ALA A 185 -11.07 -13.05 -5.16
CA ALA A 185 -11.14 -12.66 -3.75
C ALA A 185 -12.49 -13.01 -3.12
N ALA A 186 -13.59 -12.86 -3.86
CA ALA A 186 -14.95 -13.17 -3.41
C ALA A 186 -15.12 -14.62 -2.91
N GLN A 187 -14.40 -15.58 -3.49
CA GLN A 187 -14.51 -17.00 -3.12
C GLN A 187 -13.74 -17.37 -1.85
N ILE A 188 -12.91 -16.46 -1.33
CA ILE A 188 -12.07 -16.71 -0.14
C ILE A 188 -12.77 -16.25 1.14
N TYR A 189 -13.69 -15.29 1.03
CA TYR A 189 -14.40 -14.74 2.18
C TYR A 189 -15.60 -15.60 2.57
N ASP A 190 -15.76 -15.78 3.87
CA ASP A 190 -17.08 -16.03 4.48
C ASP A 190 -17.75 -14.70 4.89
N ASP A 191 -18.99 -14.77 5.36
CA ASP A 191 -19.75 -13.58 5.75
C ASP A 191 -19.08 -12.79 6.89
N ILE A 192 -18.46 -13.49 7.82
CA ILE A 192 -17.83 -12.91 9.02
C ILE A 192 -16.57 -12.13 8.65
N SER A 193 -15.68 -12.74 7.87
CA SER A 193 -14.44 -12.11 7.38
C SER A 193 -14.75 -10.97 6.42
N ARG A 194 -15.82 -11.09 5.60
CA ARG A 194 -16.29 -10.00 4.73
C ARG A 194 -16.73 -8.81 5.56
N ALA A 195 -17.61 -9.00 6.55
CA ALA A 195 -18.05 -7.93 7.44
C ALA A 195 -16.87 -7.27 8.17
N THR A 196 -15.94 -8.08 8.70
CA THR A 196 -14.75 -7.58 9.41
C THR A 196 -13.89 -6.65 8.53
N VAL A 197 -13.67 -7.03 7.27
CA VAL A 197 -12.92 -6.18 6.32
C VAL A 197 -13.74 -4.96 5.91
N ALA A 198 -15.06 -5.09 5.76
CA ALA A 198 -15.91 -3.94 5.43
C ALA A 198 -15.83 -2.86 6.52
N ASP A 199 -15.90 -3.26 7.80
CA ASP A 199 -15.80 -2.36 8.94
C ASP A 199 -14.41 -1.73 9.05
N ALA A 200 -13.35 -2.55 8.98
CA ALA A 200 -11.97 -2.08 9.11
C ALA A 200 -11.55 -1.11 7.99
N PHE A 201 -12.20 -1.17 6.83
CA PHE A 201 -11.90 -0.35 5.66
C PHE A 201 -13.09 0.52 5.21
N ALA A 202 -14.04 0.83 6.10
CA ALA A 202 -15.24 1.59 5.77
C ALA A 202 -14.93 2.93 5.08
N ALA A 203 -13.92 3.66 5.58
CA ALA A 203 -13.49 4.92 4.97
C ALA A 203 -12.93 4.74 3.54
N ASP A 204 -12.23 3.64 3.25
CA ASP A 204 -11.76 3.35 1.90
C ASP A 204 -12.93 3.00 0.96
N LEU A 205 -13.89 2.21 1.46
CA LEU A 205 -15.07 1.80 0.71
C LEU A 205 -15.94 3.01 0.31
N ASP A 206 -16.11 3.96 1.23
CA ASP A 206 -16.83 5.20 0.99
C ASP A 206 -16.05 6.15 0.08
N THR A 207 -14.82 6.51 0.46
CA THR A 207 -14.01 7.51 -0.27
C THR A 207 -13.81 7.17 -1.74
N TRP A 208 -13.51 5.90 -2.03
CA TRP A 208 -13.27 5.43 -3.40
C TRP A 208 -14.41 4.61 -3.97
N GLN A 209 -15.60 4.63 -3.34
CA GLN A 209 -16.81 3.96 -3.82
C GLN A 209 -16.58 2.49 -4.22
N TYR A 210 -15.75 1.78 -3.45
CA TYR A 210 -15.52 0.37 -3.65
C TYR A 210 -16.70 -0.44 -3.13
N ARG A 211 -16.88 -1.64 -3.70
CA ARG A 211 -17.87 -2.63 -3.27
C ARG A 211 -17.19 -3.99 -3.15
N PHE A 212 -17.87 -4.92 -2.50
CA PHE A 212 -17.41 -6.31 -2.51
C PHE A 212 -17.31 -6.79 -3.97
N PRO A 213 -16.20 -7.41 -4.39
CA PRO A 213 -16.06 -7.94 -5.74
C PRO A 213 -17.17 -8.96 -6.03
N ALA A 214 -17.71 -8.92 -7.25
CA ALA A 214 -18.64 -9.93 -7.74
C ALA A 214 -17.95 -11.29 -7.95
#